data_AF-A0A847AX08-F1
#
_entry.id   AF-A0A847AX08-F1
#
_cell.length_a   1.000
_cell.length_b   1.000
_cell.length_c   1.000
_cell.angle_alpha   90.00
_cell.angle_beta   90.00
_cell.angle_gamma   90.00
#
_symmetry.space_group_name_H-M   'P 1'
#
loop_
_entity.id
_entity.type
_entity.pdbx_description
1 polymer ?
#
loop_
_entity_poly.entity_id
_entity_poly.type
_entity_poly.pdbx_seq_one_letter_code
_entity_poly.pdbx_strand_id
1 'polypeptide(L)'
;MTVYKVIKIDERISQDVLADAQTEELYSTACLLKHNGRFLSILTSGRSLMPDSAVIEEENFSKGFPKNRSFNFSDAKIWDSFIEKSMKPPTSEAIEALESMATEKGIRRDNMEEEADRKNFSSLIGRGGGLTPSGDDFLGGALMAAAAFSDDFFNEISQAVSNNLANTSDLSAHFLEHALAGRGGEDIILLFRALSIGDIKTIRQLFLRIVSYGETSGMFIIKGMLWLLQQI
;
A
#
# COMPACT_ATOMS: atom_id res chain seq x y z
N MET A 1 32.96 -3.47 -2.36
CA MET A 1 31.68 -2.75 -2.21
C MET A 1 30.82 -3.13 -3.41
N THR A 2 29.69 -3.81 -3.18
CA THR A 2 28.76 -4.15 -4.25
C THR A 2 27.84 -2.98 -4.51
N VAL A 3 27.70 -2.57 -5.77
CA VAL A 3 26.86 -1.43 -6.17
C VAL A 3 25.57 -1.94 -6.81
N TYR A 4 24.44 -1.58 -6.24
CA TYR A 4 23.11 -1.89 -6.78
C TYR A 4 22.56 -0.70 -7.53
N LYS A 5 22.09 -0.90 -8.76
CA LYS A 5 21.49 0.16 -9.56
C LYS A 5 20.02 0.32 -9.21
N VAL A 6 19.63 1.53 -8.81
CA VAL A 6 18.25 1.88 -8.50
C VAL A 6 17.55 2.34 -9.77
N ILE A 7 16.40 1.73 -10.06
CA ILE A 7 15.56 2.04 -11.22
C ILE A 7 14.52 3.09 -10.84
N LYS A 8 13.93 2.95 -9.65
CA LYS A 8 12.84 3.81 -9.17
C LYS A 8 12.94 3.96 -7.66
N ILE A 9 12.59 5.13 -7.12
CA ILE A 9 12.67 5.37 -5.69
C ILE A 9 11.60 6.35 -5.21
N ASP A 10 11.07 6.12 -4.00
CA ASP A 10 10.27 7.11 -3.29
C ASP A 10 11.13 8.32 -2.93
N GLU A 11 10.63 9.53 -3.20
CA GLU A 11 11.34 10.79 -2.98
C GLU A 11 11.88 11.00 -1.55
N ARG A 12 11.32 10.31 -0.55
CA ARG A 12 11.72 10.46 0.85
C ARG A 12 12.93 9.61 1.25
N ILE A 13 13.44 8.77 0.35
CA ILE A 13 14.57 7.89 0.63
C ILE A 13 15.86 8.50 0.05
N SER A 14 16.89 8.58 0.90
CA SER A 14 18.24 8.91 0.48
C SER A 14 19.12 7.66 0.34
N GLN A 15 20.24 7.81 -0.38
CA GLN A 15 21.23 6.75 -0.57
C GLN A 15 21.79 6.24 0.77
N ASP A 16 22.12 7.15 1.68
CA ASP A 16 22.69 6.81 3.00
C ASP A 16 21.71 5.99 3.83
N VAL A 17 20.41 6.35 3.79
CA VAL A 17 19.36 5.62 4.51
C VAL A 17 19.28 4.15 4.07
N LEU A 18 19.34 3.86 2.76
CA LEU A 18 19.33 2.46 2.30
C LEU A 18 20.63 1.71 2.60
N ALA A 19 21.76 2.40 2.54
CA ALA A 19 23.07 1.83 2.83
C ALA A 19 23.17 1.38 4.29
N ASP A 20 22.68 2.20 5.22
CA ASP A 20 22.80 1.99 6.67
C ASP A 20 21.66 1.14 7.26
N ALA A 21 20.58 0.92 6.52
CA ALA A 21 19.45 0.12 6.99
C ALA A 21 19.83 -1.35 7.25
N GLN A 22 19.28 -1.94 8.31
CA GLN A 22 19.48 -3.35 8.63
C GLN A 22 18.43 -4.19 7.91
N THR A 23 18.82 -5.39 7.47
CA THR A 23 17.85 -6.33 6.89
C THR A 23 17.01 -6.93 8.01
N GLU A 24 15.70 -6.73 7.92
CA GLU A 24 14.72 -7.29 8.85
C GLU A 24 14.21 -8.64 8.31
N GLU A 25 13.78 -8.66 7.04
CA GLU A 25 13.20 -9.85 6.42
C GLU A 25 13.53 -9.93 4.92
N LEU A 26 13.65 -11.15 4.41
CA LEU A 26 13.99 -11.44 3.01
C LEU A 26 12.90 -12.27 2.36
N TYR A 27 12.41 -11.78 1.22
CA TYR A 27 11.51 -12.49 0.32
C TYR A 27 12.19 -12.68 -1.03
N SER A 28 11.58 -13.45 -1.92
CA SER A 28 12.12 -13.63 -3.28
C SER A 28 12.17 -12.32 -4.07
N THR A 29 11.20 -11.42 -3.88
CA THR A 29 11.02 -10.20 -4.68
C THR A 29 11.02 -8.90 -3.86
N ALA A 30 11.17 -9.00 -2.54
CA ALA A 30 11.28 -7.86 -1.65
C ALA A 30 12.31 -8.14 -0.53
N CYS A 31 12.95 -7.09 -0.07
CA CYS A 31 13.79 -7.09 1.12
C CYS A 31 13.27 -6.00 2.05
N LEU A 32 12.75 -6.42 3.20
CA LEU A 32 12.31 -5.50 4.24
C LEU A 32 13.52 -5.08 5.04
N LEU A 33 13.70 -3.77 5.16
CA LEU A 33 14.79 -3.16 5.89
C LEU A 33 14.24 -2.31 7.04
N LYS A 34 15.07 -2.09 8.06
CA LYS A 34 14.76 -1.22 9.20
C LYS A 34 15.91 -0.24 9.43
N HIS A 35 15.60 1.05 9.51
CA HIS A 35 16.56 2.11 9.80
C HIS A 35 15.96 3.10 10.80
N ASN A 36 16.60 3.28 11.95
CA ASN A 36 16.13 4.15 13.04
C ASN A 36 14.65 3.92 13.40
N GLY A 37 14.24 2.65 13.49
CA GLY A 37 12.87 2.25 13.81
C GLY A 37 11.88 2.32 12.64
N ARG A 38 12.25 2.90 11.50
CA ARG A 38 11.39 3.02 10.31
C ARG A 38 11.63 1.84 9.37
N PHE A 39 10.57 1.31 8.78
CA PHE A 39 10.70 0.32 7.72
C PHE A 39 10.99 0.99 6.38
N LEU A 40 11.72 0.25 5.54
CA LEU A 40 12.01 0.58 4.16
C LEU A 40 11.91 -0.72 3.37
N SER A 41 11.64 -0.65 2.07
CA SER A 41 11.65 -1.85 1.22
C SER A 41 12.55 -1.67 0.00
N ILE A 42 13.33 -2.70 -0.31
CA ILE A 42 13.97 -2.82 -1.63
C ILE A 42 13.23 -3.89 -2.41
N LEU A 43 12.86 -3.57 -3.65
CA LEU A 43 12.01 -4.37 -4.50
C LEU A 43 12.73 -4.72 -5.81
N THR A 44 12.40 -5.85 -6.41
CA THR A 44 12.90 -6.23 -7.74
C THR A 44 12.21 -5.42 -8.84
N SER A 45 12.82 -5.35 -10.03
CA SER A 45 12.39 -4.51 -11.16
C SER A 45 10.94 -4.70 -11.65
N GLY A 46 10.31 -5.82 -11.33
CA GLY A 46 8.91 -6.13 -11.67
C GLY A 46 7.87 -5.68 -10.64
N ARG A 47 8.29 -5.09 -9.53
CA ARG A 47 7.40 -4.68 -8.43
C ARG A 47 7.11 -3.18 -8.50
N SER A 48 5.89 -2.83 -8.14
CA SER A 48 5.43 -1.45 -8.04
C SER A 48 6.00 -0.79 -6.80
N LEU A 49 6.27 0.52 -6.87
CA LEU A 49 6.73 1.24 -5.68
C LEU A 49 5.66 1.29 -4.59
N MET A 50 6.14 1.26 -3.36
CA MET A 50 5.38 1.51 -2.15
C MET A 50 6.00 2.72 -1.46
N PRO A 51 5.26 3.41 -0.57
CA PRO A 51 5.86 4.44 0.26
C PRO A 51 7.11 3.91 0.96
N ASP A 52 8.15 4.74 1.01
CA ASP A 52 9.43 4.40 1.64
C ASP A 52 10.07 3.11 1.02
N SER A 53 9.88 2.87 -0.29
CA SER A 53 10.59 1.82 -1.05
C SER A 53 11.45 2.29 -2.24
N ALA A 54 12.35 1.40 -2.67
CA ALA A 54 13.18 1.54 -3.87
C ALA A 54 13.13 0.27 -4.71
N VAL A 55 13.18 0.41 -6.03
CA VAL A 55 13.24 -0.69 -7.01
C VAL A 55 14.64 -0.75 -7.59
N ILE A 56 15.26 -1.94 -7.62
CA ILE A 56 16.60 -2.14 -8.16
C ILE A 56 16.62 -3.11 -9.34
N GLU A 57 17.70 -3.06 -10.13
CA GLU A 57 18.00 -4.00 -11.23
C GLU A 57 18.52 -5.35 -10.69
N GLU A 58 17.72 -6.02 -9.85
CA GLU A 58 17.96 -7.35 -9.29
C GLU A 58 16.73 -8.23 -9.56
N GLU A 59 16.96 -9.51 -9.84
CA GLU A 59 15.88 -10.46 -10.16
C GLU A 59 15.38 -11.24 -8.93
N ASN A 60 16.18 -11.37 -7.86
CA ASN A 60 15.81 -12.12 -6.66
C ASN A 60 16.66 -11.75 -5.42
N PHE A 61 16.05 -11.61 -4.23
CA PHE A 61 16.75 -11.35 -2.96
C PHE A 61 17.06 -12.60 -2.11
N SER A 62 16.98 -13.80 -2.67
CA SER A 62 17.19 -15.08 -1.98
C SER A 62 18.53 -15.22 -1.22
N LYS A 63 19.52 -14.39 -1.54
CA LYS A 63 20.82 -14.34 -0.86
C LYS A 63 21.01 -13.10 0.02
N GLY A 64 20.02 -12.22 0.09
CA GLY A 64 20.09 -10.94 0.77
C GLY A 64 21.15 -9.99 0.19
N PHE A 65 21.47 -8.95 0.96
CA PHE A 65 22.50 -7.97 0.59
C PHE A 65 23.78 -8.17 1.41
N PRO A 66 24.98 -8.01 0.80
CA PRO A 66 26.23 -8.01 1.54
C PRO A 66 26.30 -6.77 2.45
N LYS A 67 27.00 -6.87 3.60
CA LYS A 67 27.20 -5.75 4.53
C LYS A 67 27.86 -4.52 3.90
N ASN A 68 28.73 -4.72 2.91
CA ASN A 68 29.44 -3.63 2.22
C ASN A 68 28.78 -3.37 0.86
N ARG A 69 27.68 -2.62 0.88
CA ARG A 69 26.83 -2.29 -0.28
C ARG A 69 26.69 -0.78 -0.45
N SER A 70 26.41 -0.36 -1.68
CA SER A 70 26.01 1.00 -2.01
C SER A 70 24.94 0.97 -3.09
N PHE A 71 24.16 2.04 -3.19
CA PHE A 71 23.10 2.16 -4.18
C PHE A 71 23.38 3.34 -5.10
N ASN A 72 23.27 3.13 -6.41
CA ASN A 72 23.44 4.19 -7.41
C ASN A 72 22.07 4.73 -7.84
N PHE A 73 21.83 6.01 -7.60
CA PHE A 73 20.58 6.71 -7.88
C PHE A 73 20.65 7.58 -9.16
N SER A 74 21.79 7.65 -9.85
CA SER A 74 22.03 8.62 -10.94
C SER A 74 20.93 8.68 -12.00
N ASP A 75 20.35 7.53 -12.32
CA ASP A 75 19.33 7.37 -13.35
C ASP A 75 17.97 6.92 -12.77
N ALA A 76 17.82 6.99 -11.44
CA ALA A 76 16.62 6.53 -10.76
C ALA A 76 15.45 7.49 -11.02
N LYS A 77 14.31 6.94 -11.41
CA LYS A 77 13.07 7.70 -11.50
C LYS A 77 12.56 7.97 -10.07
N ILE A 78 12.44 9.24 -9.72
CA ILE A 78 11.83 9.67 -8.47
C ILE A 78 10.32 9.56 -8.60
N TRP A 79 9.68 9.06 -7.55
CA TRP A 79 8.23 8.95 -7.46
C TRP A 79 7.71 9.54 -6.17
N ASP A 80 6.62 10.29 -6.33
CA ASP A 80 5.85 10.88 -5.26
C ASP A 80 4.73 9.89 -4.86
N SER A 81 4.74 9.50 -3.59
CA SER A 81 3.75 8.61 -3.00
C SER A 81 2.47 9.30 -2.52
N PHE A 82 2.34 10.63 -2.65
CA PHE A 82 1.14 11.34 -2.26
C PHE A 82 -0.05 11.02 -3.18
N ILE A 83 -1.18 10.75 -2.55
CA ILE A 83 -2.48 10.61 -3.20
C ILE A 83 -3.01 12.02 -3.46
N GLU A 84 -3.36 12.29 -4.72
CA GLU A 84 -4.01 13.53 -5.10
C GLU A 84 -5.37 13.62 -4.40
N LYS A 85 -5.60 14.74 -3.72
CA LYS A 85 -6.81 14.99 -2.93
C LYS A 85 -7.95 15.48 -3.81
N SER A 86 -9.17 15.22 -3.38
CA SER A 86 -10.39 15.74 -4.01
C SER A 86 -10.49 15.36 -5.50
N MET A 87 -10.05 14.15 -5.86
CA MET A 87 -10.27 13.60 -7.18
C MET A 87 -11.78 13.53 -7.47
N LYS A 88 -12.15 13.55 -8.75
CA LYS A 88 -13.54 13.33 -9.14
C LYS A 88 -13.98 11.94 -8.64
N PRO A 89 -15.10 11.82 -7.91
CA PRO A 89 -15.60 10.53 -7.46
C PRO A 89 -15.83 9.57 -8.64
N PRO A 90 -15.56 8.27 -8.49
CA PRO A 90 -15.78 7.29 -9.55
C PRO A 90 -17.26 7.20 -9.94
N THR A 91 -17.53 6.84 -11.19
CA THR A 91 -18.90 6.56 -11.64
C THR A 91 -19.40 5.23 -11.07
N SER A 92 -20.72 5.05 -10.98
CA SER A 92 -21.32 3.75 -10.58
C SER A 92 -20.81 2.59 -11.45
N GLU A 93 -20.66 2.82 -12.77
CA GLU A 93 -20.10 1.82 -13.69
C GLU A 93 -18.67 1.40 -13.31
N ALA A 94 -17.82 2.34 -12.89
CA ALA A 94 -16.45 2.04 -12.48
C ALA A 94 -16.41 1.25 -11.16
N ILE A 95 -17.30 1.58 -10.21
CA ILE A 95 -17.43 0.88 -8.93
C ILE A 95 -17.96 -0.55 -9.17
N GLU A 96 -19.03 -0.69 -9.95
CA GLU A 96 -19.61 -1.99 -10.33
C GLU A 96 -18.59 -2.88 -11.06
N ALA A 97 -17.78 -2.29 -11.93
CA ALA A 97 -16.71 -3.02 -12.61
C ALA A 97 -15.66 -3.55 -11.62
N LEU A 98 -15.22 -2.72 -10.66
CA LEU A 98 -14.27 -3.15 -9.64
C LEU A 98 -14.86 -4.24 -8.72
N GLU A 99 -16.13 -4.09 -8.33
CA GLU A 99 -16.87 -5.07 -7.52
C GLU A 99 -17.06 -6.40 -8.26
N SER A 100 -17.36 -6.35 -9.56
CA SER A 100 -17.44 -7.54 -10.41
C SER A 100 -16.10 -8.27 -10.46
N MET A 101 -14.98 -7.55 -10.65
CA MET A 101 -13.64 -8.15 -10.64
C MET A 101 -13.27 -8.75 -9.27
N ALA A 102 -13.63 -8.07 -8.19
CA ALA A 102 -13.44 -8.57 -6.82
C ALA A 102 -14.20 -9.89 -6.62
N THR A 103 -15.46 -9.94 -7.04
CA THR A 103 -16.32 -11.14 -6.97
C THR A 103 -15.74 -12.29 -7.79
N GLU A 104 -15.26 -12.03 -9.01
CA GLU A 104 -14.60 -13.02 -9.87
C GLU A 104 -13.34 -13.62 -9.23
N LYS A 105 -12.62 -12.83 -8.43
CA LYS A 105 -11.46 -13.29 -7.65
C LYS A 105 -11.82 -13.91 -6.31
N GLY A 106 -13.10 -14.05 -5.99
CA GLY A 106 -13.56 -14.62 -4.72
C GLY A 106 -13.41 -13.68 -3.54
N ILE A 107 -13.15 -12.39 -3.77
CA ILE A 107 -13.20 -11.35 -2.75
C ILE A 107 -14.68 -11.05 -2.51
N ARG A 108 -15.23 -11.63 -1.45
CA ARG A 108 -16.65 -11.50 -1.08
C ARG A 108 -16.78 -10.59 0.13
N ARG A 109 -17.94 -9.95 0.26
CA ARG A 109 -18.34 -9.31 1.50
C ARG A 109 -18.36 -10.31 2.65
N ASP A 110 -17.86 -9.89 3.79
CA ASP A 110 -17.95 -10.62 5.05
C ASP A 110 -18.25 -9.65 6.20
N ASN A 111 -18.21 -10.15 7.42
CA ASN A 111 -18.53 -9.39 8.63
C ASN A 111 -17.63 -8.15 8.80
N MET A 112 -16.44 -8.09 8.18
CA MET A 112 -15.57 -6.92 8.24
C MET A 112 -16.23 -5.67 7.63
N GLU A 113 -16.88 -5.80 6.47
CA GLU A 113 -17.61 -4.68 5.85
C GLU A 113 -18.85 -4.26 6.63
N GLU A 114 -19.50 -5.22 7.32
CA GLU A 114 -20.66 -4.94 8.16
C GLU A 114 -20.26 -4.22 9.47
N GLU A 115 -19.11 -4.58 10.03
CA GLU A 115 -18.54 -3.98 11.24
C GLU A 115 -17.81 -2.66 10.97
N ALA A 116 -17.38 -2.41 9.72
CA ALA A 116 -16.79 -1.16 9.29
C ALA A 116 -17.85 -0.04 9.30
N ASP A 117 -18.10 0.52 10.48
CA ASP A 117 -18.92 1.69 10.70
C ASP A 117 -18.14 2.79 11.44
N ARG A 118 -18.69 4.01 11.44
CA ARG A 118 -18.08 5.21 12.05
C ARG A 118 -17.77 5.05 13.55
N LYS A 119 -18.33 4.05 14.23
CA LYS A 119 -18.14 3.80 15.67
C LYS A 119 -17.17 2.66 15.95
N ASN A 120 -16.88 1.82 14.97
CA ASN A 120 -16.23 0.53 15.17
C ASN A 120 -14.91 0.35 14.41
N PHE A 121 -14.40 1.34 13.65
CA PHE A 121 -13.10 1.21 12.98
C PHE A 121 -11.95 0.72 13.88
N SER A 122 -11.94 1.10 15.17
CA SER A 122 -10.92 0.64 16.11
C SER A 122 -10.95 -0.87 16.39
N SER A 123 -12.08 -1.55 16.21
CA SER A 123 -12.17 -3.01 16.40
C SER A 123 -11.51 -3.80 15.26
N LEU A 124 -11.24 -3.14 14.13
CA LEU A 124 -10.57 -3.73 12.98
C LEU A 124 -9.04 -3.66 13.09
N ILE A 125 -8.50 -2.77 13.92
CA ILE A 125 -7.05 -2.63 14.09
C ILE A 125 -6.47 -3.90 14.71
N GLY A 126 -5.44 -4.46 14.06
CA GLY A 126 -4.78 -5.69 14.48
C GLY A 126 -5.62 -6.96 14.32
N ARG A 127 -6.79 -6.88 13.68
CA ARG A 127 -7.68 -8.02 13.46
C ARG A 127 -7.17 -8.87 12.30
N GLY A 128 -6.90 -10.15 12.55
CA GLY A 128 -6.35 -11.09 11.58
C GLY A 128 -4.96 -11.59 11.99
N GLY A 129 -4.45 -12.60 11.30
CA GLY A 129 -3.10 -13.13 11.54
C GLY A 129 -2.07 -12.57 10.56
N GLY A 130 -0.79 -12.80 10.83
CA GLY A 130 0.32 -12.46 9.94
C GLY A 130 0.99 -11.11 10.24
N LEU A 131 1.91 -10.70 9.37
CA LEU A 131 2.67 -9.46 9.51
C LEU A 131 1.81 -8.22 9.23
N THR A 132 0.81 -8.34 8.35
CA THR A 132 -0.23 -7.33 8.12
C THR A 132 -1.59 -7.97 8.40
N PRO A 133 -2.17 -7.75 9.58
CA PRO A 133 -3.52 -8.22 9.89
C PRO A 133 -4.53 -7.68 8.85
N SER A 134 -5.48 -8.53 8.47
CA SER A 134 -6.42 -8.22 7.39
C SER A 134 -7.29 -7.00 7.66
N GLY A 135 -7.61 -6.72 8.92
CA GLY A 135 -8.33 -5.51 9.32
C GLY A 135 -7.53 -4.23 9.10
N ASP A 136 -6.21 -4.28 9.22
CA ASP A 136 -5.36 -3.12 8.93
C ASP A 136 -5.18 -2.90 7.43
N ASP A 137 -5.04 -3.99 6.65
CA ASP A 137 -5.02 -3.92 5.18
C ASP A 137 -6.32 -3.30 4.65
N PHE A 138 -7.47 -3.70 5.22
CA PHE A 138 -8.76 -3.10 4.95
C PHE A 138 -8.80 -1.61 5.31
N LEU A 139 -8.42 -1.24 6.53
CA LEU A 139 -8.43 0.15 6.98
C LEU A 139 -7.48 1.03 6.16
N GLY A 140 -6.31 0.52 5.78
CA GLY A 140 -5.38 1.22 4.90
C GLY A 140 -5.95 1.45 3.51
N GLY A 141 -6.62 0.44 2.94
CA GLY A 141 -7.35 0.58 1.68
C GLY A 141 -8.44 1.65 1.74
N ALA A 142 -9.25 1.64 2.81
CA ALA A 142 -10.30 2.62 3.04
C ALA A 142 -9.74 4.03 3.26
N LEU A 143 -8.68 4.19 4.06
CA LEU A 143 -7.98 5.47 4.28
C LEU A 143 -7.44 6.06 2.99
N MET A 144 -6.74 5.24 2.18
CA MET A 144 -6.16 5.71 0.92
C MET A 144 -7.24 6.14 -0.06
N ALA A 145 -8.34 5.39 -0.17
CA ALA A 145 -9.46 5.81 -1.02
C ALA A 145 -10.16 7.07 -0.48
N ALA A 146 -10.20 7.25 0.85
CA ALA A 146 -10.81 8.43 1.47
C ALA A 146 -9.95 9.67 1.22
N ALA A 147 -8.63 9.52 1.30
CA ALA A 147 -7.69 10.58 0.93
C ALA A 147 -7.90 11.07 -0.52
N ALA A 148 -8.30 10.18 -1.43
CA ALA A 148 -8.57 10.53 -2.82
C ALA A 148 -9.95 11.17 -3.02
N PHE A 149 -11.00 10.65 -2.36
CA PHE A 149 -12.39 10.92 -2.76
C PHE A 149 -13.29 11.52 -1.67
N SER A 150 -12.91 11.51 -0.39
CA SER A 150 -13.76 12.00 0.70
C SER A 150 -12.98 12.42 1.95
N ASP A 151 -12.84 13.74 2.15
CA ASP A 151 -12.18 14.31 3.33
C ASP A 151 -12.92 13.96 4.64
N ASP A 152 -14.25 13.86 4.61
CA ASP A 152 -15.06 13.52 5.78
C ASP A 152 -14.74 12.12 6.29
N PHE A 153 -14.78 11.12 5.41
CA PHE A 153 -14.40 9.75 5.78
C PHE A 153 -12.92 9.64 6.14
N PHE A 154 -12.05 10.41 5.47
CA PHE A 154 -10.63 10.41 5.80
C PHE A 154 -10.40 10.84 7.24
N ASN A 155 -11.04 11.92 7.69
CA ASN A 155 -10.92 12.40 9.07
C ASN A 155 -11.44 11.38 10.09
N GLU A 156 -12.57 10.74 9.82
CA GLU A 156 -13.20 9.77 10.73
C GLU A 156 -12.34 8.51 10.91
N ILE A 157 -11.92 7.90 9.80
CA ILE A 157 -11.08 6.71 9.84
C ILE A 157 -9.72 7.07 10.44
N SER A 158 -9.15 8.24 10.09
CA SER A 158 -7.86 8.69 10.62
C SER A 158 -7.87 8.84 12.13
N GLN A 159 -8.96 9.36 12.71
CA GLN A 159 -9.09 9.48 14.15
C GLN A 159 -9.09 8.11 14.84
N ALA A 160 -9.80 7.13 14.29
CA ALA A 160 -9.82 5.79 14.86
C ALA A 160 -8.45 5.09 14.74
N VAL A 161 -7.81 5.19 13.58
CA VAL A 161 -6.54 4.51 13.28
C VAL A 161 -5.39 5.12 14.09
N SER A 162 -5.23 6.45 14.08
CA SER A 162 -4.11 7.13 14.75
C SER A 162 -4.06 6.88 16.26
N ASN A 163 -5.22 6.74 16.92
CA ASN A 163 -5.31 6.45 18.34
C ASN A 163 -5.01 4.99 18.71
N ASN A 164 -4.91 4.09 17.72
CA ASN A 164 -4.82 2.64 17.94
C ASN A 164 -3.63 1.97 17.25
N LEU A 165 -2.68 2.72 16.66
CA LEU A 165 -1.51 2.14 15.96
C LEU A 165 -0.69 1.18 16.83
N ALA A 166 -0.67 1.37 18.15
CA ALA A 166 0.02 0.48 19.09
C ALA A 166 -0.65 -0.90 19.26
N ASN A 167 -1.86 -1.09 18.73
CA ASN A 167 -2.64 -2.33 18.85
C ASN A 167 -2.48 -3.26 17.62
N THR A 168 -1.52 -2.97 16.73
CA THR A 168 -1.17 -3.84 15.61
C THR A 168 0.35 -4.09 15.55
N SER A 169 0.82 -4.86 14.56
CA SER A 169 2.23 -5.11 14.32
C SER A 169 2.96 -3.83 13.90
N ASP A 170 4.27 -3.75 14.19
CA ASP A 170 5.12 -2.63 13.76
C ASP A 170 5.03 -2.37 12.24
N LEU A 171 4.99 -3.43 11.43
CA LEU A 171 4.91 -3.31 9.97
C LEU A 171 3.55 -2.75 9.51
N SER A 172 2.47 -3.23 10.13
CA SER A 172 1.12 -2.77 9.83
C SER A 172 0.89 -1.33 10.28
N ALA A 173 1.40 -0.96 11.47
CA ALA A 173 1.41 0.41 11.94
C ALA A 173 2.13 1.34 10.95
N HIS A 174 3.31 0.94 10.44
CA HIS A 174 4.04 1.69 9.43
C HIS A 174 3.26 1.85 8.10
N PHE A 175 2.57 0.81 7.66
CA PHE A 175 1.68 0.89 6.50
C PHE A 175 0.52 1.88 6.72
N LEU A 176 -0.14 1.80 7.88
CA LEU A 176 -1.24 2.70 8.25
C LEU A 176 -0.78 4.15 8.42
N GLU A 177 0.44 4.39 8.94
CA GLU A 177 1.04 5.73 9.01
C GLU A 177 1.17 6.39 7.62
N HIS A 178 1.52 5.63 6.58
CA HIS A 178 1.52 6.16 5.21
C HIS A 178 0.12 6.48 4.73
N ALA A 179 -0.85 5.59 4.97
CA ALA A 179 -2.24 5.84 4.59
C ALA A 179 -2.80 7.09 5.31
N LEU A 180 -2.50 7.26 6.61
CA LEU A 180 -2.82 8.46 7.41
C LEU A 180 -2.14 9.73 6.89
N ALA A 181 -0.98 9.61 6.24
CA ALA A 181 -0.31 10.72 5.58
C ALA A 181 -0.87 11.01 4.17
N GLY A 182 -1.91 10.29 3.73
CA GLY A 182 -2.42 10.38 2.37
C GLY A 182 -1.43 9.85 1.34
N ARG A 183 -0.63 8.85 1.71
CA ARG A 183 0.34 8.19 0.82
C ARG A 183 -0.11 6.78 0.48
N GLY A 184 0.18 6.35 -0.74
CA GLY A 184 -0.18 5.02 -1.22
C GLY A 184 0.84 4.47 -2.21
N GLY A 185 0.76 3.16 -2.50
CA GLY A 185 1.59 2.53 -3.51
C GLY A 185 1.27 3.01 -4.92
N GLU A 186 2.22 2.86 -5.85
CA GLU A 186 2.08 3.33 -7.23
C GLU A 186 0.83 2.79 -7.91
N ASP A 187 0.57 1.48 -7.81
CA ASP A 187 -0.62 0.88 -8.47
C ASP A 187 -1.92 1.38 -7.84
N ILE A 188 -1.90 1.68 -6.54
CA ILE A 188 -3.07 2.20 -5.82
C ILE A 188 -3.39 3.63 -6.29
N ILE A 189 -2.39 4.50 -6.38
CA ILE A 189 -2.56 5.86 -6.89
C ILE A 189 -3.05 5.84 -8.35
N LEU A 190 -2.46 4.97 -9.18
CA LEU A 190 -2.89 4.80 -10.56
C LEU A 190 -4.33 4.24 -10.64
N LEU A 191 -4.72 3.38 -9.70
CA LEU A 191 -6.07 2.81 -9.65
C LEU A 191 -7.09 3.91 -9.35
N PHE A 192 -6.80 4.79 -8.39
CA PHE A 192 -7.68 5.93 -8.08
C PHE A 192 -7.85 6.88 -9.26
N ARG A 193 -6.76 7.18 -9.98
CA ARG A 193 -6.85 7.97 -11.22
C ARG A 193 -7.73 7.30 -12.27
N ALA A 194 -7.55 6.00 -12.49
CA ALA A 194 -8.34 5.23 -13.44
C ALA A 194 -9.81 5.17 -13.06
N LEU A 195 -10.12 4.99 -11.77
CA LEU A 195 -11.48 5.06 -11.21
C LEU A 195 -12.11 6.44 -11.43
N SER A 196 -11.36 7.51 -11.17
CA SER A 196 -11.82 8.89 -11.31
C SER A 196 -12.23 9.26 -12.75
N ILE A 197 -11.53 8.72 -13.74
CA ILE A 197 -11.83 8.94 -15.17
C ILE A 197 -12.67 7.84 -15.83
N GLY A 198 -12.98 6.75 -15.10
CA GLY A 198 -13.76 5.62 -15.63
C GLY A 198 -13.02 4.72 -16.62
N ASP A 199 -11.69 4.60 -16.55
CA ASP A 199 -10.91 3.71 -17.43
C ASP A 199 -10.94 2.26 -16.93
N ILE A 200 -12.00 1.54 -17.31
CA ILE A 200 -12.25 0.14 -16.92
C ILE A 200 -11.10 -0.82 -17.29
N LYS A 201 -10.40 -0.55 -18.40
CA LYS A 201 -9.29 -1.41 -18.84
C LYS A 201 -8.12 -1.28 -17.87
N THR A 202 -7.77 -0.04 -17.51
CA THR A 202 -6.68 0.26 -16.59
C THR A 202 -7.04 -0.19 -15.16
N ILE A 203 -8.29 0.01 -14.73
CA ILE A 203 -8.81 -0.53 -13.45
C ILE A 203 -8.56 -2.03 -13.35
N ARG A 204 -8.91 -2.81 -14.39
CA ARG A 204 -8.70 -4.27 -14.39
C ARG A 204 -7.23 -4.66 -14.27
N GLN A 205 -6.35 -3.98 -15.00
CA GLN A 205 -4.91 -4.26 -14.97
C GLN A 205 -4.33 -4.00 -13.58
N LEU A 206 -4.68 -2.87 -12.97
CA LEU A 206 -4.17 -2.47 -11.66
C LEU A 206 -4.77 -3.32 -10.54
N PHE A 207 -6.05 -3.65 -10.61
CA PHE A 207 -6.70 -4.60 -9.71
C PHE A 207 -5.93 -5.93 -9.65
N LEU A 208 -5.62 -6.53 -10.80
CA LEU A 208 -4.88 -7.80 -10.86
C LEU A 208 -3.48 -7.71 -10.26
N ARG A 209 -2.83 -6.54 -10.37
CA ARG A 209 -1.52 -6.30 -9.75
C ARG A 209 -1.66 -6.16 -8.23
N ILE A 210 -2.61 -5.37 -7.74
CA ILE A 210 -2.82 -5.14 -6.31
C ILE A 210 -3.20 -6.42 -5.59
N VAL A 211 -4.13 -7.23 -6.13
CA VAL A 211 -4.52 -8.50 -5.48
C VAL A 211 -3.42 -9.56 -5.48
N SER A 212 -2.32 -9.33 -6.20
CA SER A 212 -1.11 -10.17 -6.12
C SER A 212 -0.12 -9.76 -5.01
N TYR A 213 -0.48 -8.74 -4.22
CA TYR A 213 0.34 -8.28 -3.10
C TYR A 213 0.14 -9.17 -1.88
N GLY A 214 1.25 -9.71 -1.34
CA GLY A 214 1.22 -10.59 -0.19
C GLY A 214 0.42 -11.87 -0.46
N GLU A 215 0.13 -12.63 0.60
CA GLU A 215 -0.78 -13.78 0.49
C GLU A 215 -2.23 -13.32 0.38
N THR A 216 -2.63 -12.33 1.19
CA THR A 216 -4.01 -11.82 1.25
C THR A 216 -4.12 -10.30 1.35
N SER A 217 -3.03 -9.59 1.66
CA SER A 217 -3.04 -8.14 1.92
C SER A 217 -3.66 -7.35 0.79
N GLY A 218 -3.27 -7.64 -0.45
CA GLY A 218 -3.82 -7.00 -1.64
C GLY A 218 -5.34 -7.13 -1.78
N MET A 219 -5.91 -8.27 -1.38
CA MET A 219 -7.35 -8.50 -1.40
C MET A 219 -8.05 -7.62 -0.36
N PHE A 220 -7.54 -7.55 0.87
CA PHE A 220 -8.14 -6.75 1.93
C PHE A 220 -8.00 -5.24 1.68
N ILE A 221 -6.90 -4.79 1.08
CA ILE A 221 -6.75 -3.42 0.58
C ILE A 221 -7.89 -3.08 -0.41
N ILE A 222 -8.15 -3.95 -1.39
CA ILE A 222 -9.26 -3.74 -2.34
C ILE A 222 -10.63 -3.77 -1.62
N LYS A 223 -10.83 -4.66 -0.64
CA LYS A 223 -12.07 -4.69 0.16
C LYS A 223 -12.32 -3.35 0.86
N GLY A 224 -11.30 -2.77 1.48
CA GLY A 224 -11.39 -1.47 2.14
C GLY A 224 -11.71 -0.33 1.18
N MET A 225 -11.08 -0.33 0.00
CA MET A 225 -11.38 0.64 -1.05
C MET A 225 -12.83 0.53 -1.52
N LEU A 226 -13.30 -0.69 -1.84
CA LEU A 226 -14.67 -0.92 -2.29
C LEU A 226 -15.70 -0.52 -1.23
N TRP A 227 -15.45 -0.87 0.04
CA TRP A 227 -16.32 -0.48 1.14
C TRP A 227 -16.50 1.04 1.17
N LEU A 228 -15.41 1.82 1.08
CA LEU A 228 -15.49 3.28 1.08
C LEU A 228 -16.22 3.81 -0.15
N LEU A 229 -15.88 3.32 -1.35
CA LEU A 229 -16.49 3.80 -2.60
C LEU A 229 -18.01 3.60 -2.62
N GLN A 230 -18.52 2.62 -1.87
CA GLN A 230 -19.96 2.38 -1.72
C GLN A 230 -20.64 3.34 -0.71
N GLN A 231 -19.88 4.17 0.00
CA GLN A 231 -20.41 5.17 0.93
C GLN A 231 -20.53 6.58 0.33
N ILE A 232 -19.95 6.82 -0.84
CA ILE A 232 -19.80 8.16 -1.45
C ILE A 232 -20.62 8.34 -2.73
#